data_AF-A0A7X7V6M1-F1
#
_entry.id   AF-A0A7X7V6M1-F1
#
_cell.length_a   1.000
_cell.length_b   1.000
_cell.length_c   1.000
_cell.angle_alpha   90.00
_cell.angle_beta   90.00
_cell.angle_gamma   90.00
#
_symmetry.space_group_name_H-M   'P 1'
#
loop_
_entity.id
_entity.type
_entity.pdbx_description
1 polymer ?
#
loop_
_entity_poly.entity_id
_entity_poly.type
_entity_poly.pdbx_seq_one_letter_code
_entity_poly.pdbx_strand_id
1 'polypeptide(L)' 'MSQTTESAPVITRYPDAPTPTRLTRFNRHNLLIQIPKFVLMCANIMMMVIKGHDKD' A
#
# COMPACT_ATOMS: atom_id res chain seq x y z
N MET A 1 -19.69 26.36 -28.31
CA MET A 1 -20.00 25.10 -27.60
C MET A 1 -19.04 25.00 -26.44
N SER A 2 -19.52 25.27 -25.22
CA SER A 2 -18.67 25.21 -24.02
C SER A 2 -18.84 23.81 -23.40
N GLN A 3 -17.88 22.93 -23.65
CA GLN A 3 -17.79 21.65 -22.93
C GLN A 3 -17.33 21.97 -21.51
N THR A 4 -18.28 21.99 -20.57
CA THR A 4 -17.97 21.89 -19.15
C THR A 4 -17.25 20.57 -18.93
N THR A 5 -15.95 20.64 -18.68
CA THR A 5 -15.15 19.56 -18.11
C THR A 5 -15.76 19.20 -16.76
N GLU A 6 -16.71 18.27 -16.74
CA GLU A 6 -17.18 17.64 -15.51
C GLU A 6 -15.98 16.94 -14.88
N SER A 7 -15.42 17.56 -13.83
CA SER A 7 -14.41 16.91 -13.00
C SER A 7 -15.06 15.66 -12.42
N ALA A 8 -14.54 14.48 -12.77
CA ALA A 8 -15.01 13.21 -12.26
C ALA A 8 -15.19 13.30 -10.72
N PRO A 9 -16.28 12.74 -10.16
CA PRO A 9 -16.58 12.88 -8.75
C PRO A 9 -15.44 12.28 -7.93
N VAL A 10 -14.75 13.12 -7.16
CA VAL A 10 -13.73 12.66 -6.21
C VAL A 10 -14.45 11.96 -5.07
N ILE A 11 -14.32 10.63 -5.00
CA ILE A 11 -14.90 9.83 -3.93
C ILE A 11 -14.15 10.14 -2.64
N THR A 12 -14.76 10.96 -1.78
CA THR A 12 -14.14 11.41 -0.52
C THR A 12 -14.42 10.48 0.65
N ARG A 13 -15.49 9.66 0.56
CA ARG A 13 -15.93 8.76 1.65
C ARG A 13 -16.54 7.48 1.08
N TYR A 14 -16.31 6.39 1.80
CA TYR A 14 -16.93 5.09 1.55
C TYR A 14 -17.78 4.75 2.78
N PRO A 15 -19.11 4.91 2.72
CA PRO A 15 -19.99 4.70 3.88
C PRO A 15 -19.99 3.23 4.33
N ASP A 16 -19.79 2.30 3.40
CA ASP A 16 -19.79 0.85 3.66
C ASP A 16 -18.41 0.31 4.05
N ALA A 17 -17.37 1.16 4.03
CA ALA A 17 -16.02 0.72 4.35
C ALA A 17 -15.87 0.52 5.87
N PRO A 18 -15.38 -0.65 6.31
CA PRO A 18 -15.14 -0.88 7.72
C PRO A 18 -14.11 0.12 8.24
N THR A 19 -14.46 0.81 9.33
CA THR A 19 -13.54 1.78 9.94
C THR A 19 -12.32 1.05 10.50
N PRO A 20 -11.08 1.52 10.23
CA PRO A 20 -9.90 0.86 10.73
C PRO A 20 -9.87 0.88 12.26
N THR A 21 -9.68 -0.30 12.85
CA THR A 21 -9.57 -0.49 14.31
C THR A 21 -8.37 0.28 14.87
N ARG A 22 -8.36 0.52 16.19
CA ARG A 22 -7.24 1.21 16.86
C ARG A 22 -5.89 0.54 16.58
N LEU A 23 -5.86 -0.79 16.58
CA LEU A 23 -4.67 -1.57 16.27
C LEU A 23 -4.22 -1.38 14.82
N THR A 24 -5.17 -1.44 13.87
CA THR A 24 -4.88 -1.20 12.45
C THR A 24 -4.32 0.20 12.22
N ARG A 25 -4.86 1.23 12.90
CA ARG A 25 -4.33 2.60 12.82
C ARG A 25 -2.93 2.69 13.41
N PHE A 26 -2.69 2.12 14.59
CA PHE A 26 -1.37 2.14 15.23
C PHE A 26 -0.30 1.49 14.35
N ASN A 27 -0.59 0.31 13.82
CA ASN A 27 0.34 -0.41 12.93
C ASN A 27 0.62 0.33 11.61
N ARG A 28 -0.31 1.14 11.11
CA ARG A 28 -0.15 1.92 9.88
C ARG A 28 0.59 3.25 10.08
N HIS A 29 0.55 3.85 11.27
CA HIS A 29 1.20 5.13 11.52
C HIS A 29 2.58 4.98 12.17
N ASN A 30 2.87 3.82 12.75
CA ASN A 30 4.14 3.59 13.43
C ASN A 30 5.25 3.22 12.43
N LEU A 31 6.08 4.20 12.09
CA LEU A 31 7.24 4.04 11.22
C LEU A 31 8.21 2.96 11.73
N LEU A 32 8.37 2.82 13.04
CA LEU A 32 9.23 1.78 13.63
C LEU A 32 8.73 0.36 13.32
N ILE A 33 7.43 0.18 13.07
CA ILE A 33 6.84 -1.10 12.67
C ILE A 33 6.89 -1.28 11.15
N GLN A 34 6.83 -0.19 10.37
CA GLN A 34 6.84 -0.24 8.91
C GLN A 34 8.24 -0.45 8.33
N ILE A 35 9.26 0.19 8.87
CA ILE A 35 10.65 0.07 8.40
C ILE A 35 11.12 -1.40 8.36
N PRO A 36 11.02 -2.19 9.44
CA PRO A 36 11.46 -3.59 9.39
C PRO A 36 10.65 -4.43 8.40
N LYS A 37 9.34 -4.17 8.26
CA LYS A 37 8.49 -4.84 7.26
C LYS A 37 8.94 -4.54 5.83
N PHE A 38 9.28 -3.28 5.56
CA PHE A 38 9.80 -2.86 4.25
C PHE A 38 11.12 -3.57 3.92
N VAL A 39 12.08 -3.56 4.84
CA VAL A 39 13.38 -4.21 4.66
C VAL A 39 13.23 -5.71 4.40
N LEU A 40 12.39 -6.41 5.17
CA LEU A 40 12.08 -7.83 4.96
C LEU A 40 11.48 -8.10 3.57
N MET A 41 10.56 -7.24 3.12
CA MET A 41 9.94 -7.38 1.81
C MET A 41 10.97 -7.18 0.68
N CYS A 42 11.85 -6.18 0.80
CA CYS A 42 12.96 -5.98 -0.14
C CYS A 42 13.92 -7.19 -0.18
N ALA A 43 14.30 -7.71 0.98
CA ALA A 43 15.16 -8.88 1.08
C ALA A 43 14.53 -10.13 0.43
N ASN A 44 13.22 -10.35 0.64
CA ASN A 44 12.49 -11.45 0.01
C ASN A 44 12.46 -11.33 -1.53
N ILE A 45 12.26 -10.12 -2.05
CA ILE A 45 12.28 -9.87 -3.49
C ILE A 45 13.69 -10.14 -4.04
N MET A 46 14.74 -9.63 -3.40
CA MET A 46 16.13 -9.89 -3.82
C MET A 46 16.45 -11.40 -3.80
N MET A 47 16.05 -12.12 -2.76
CA MET A 47 16.23 -13.58 -2.69
C MET A 47 15.48 -14.33 -3.79
N MET A 48 14.28 -13.89 -4.15
CA MET A 48 13.53 -14.48 -5.26
C MET A 48 14.26 -14.27 -6.59
N VAL A 49 14.83 -13.08 -6.81
CA VAL A 49 15.64 -12.78 -7.99
C VAL A 49 16.90 -13.65 -8.01
N ILE A 50 17.66 -13.72 -6.91
CA ILE A 50 18.88 -14.54 -6.82
C ILE A 50 18.57 -16.02 -7.10
N LYS A 51 17.56 -16.59 -6.41
CA LYS A 51 17.15 -17.99 -6.63
C LYS A 51 16.55 -18.24 -8.02
N GLY A 52 16.02 -17.21 -8.67
CA GLY A 52 15.56 -17.27 -10.05
C GLY A 52 16.73 -17.36 -11.03
N HIS A 53 17.81 -16.63 -10.76
CA HIS A 53 19.04 -16.66 -11.56
C HIS A 53 19.89 -17.93 -11.35
N ASP A 54 19.86 -18.55 -10.16
CA ASP A 54 20.57 -19.82 -9.88
C ASP A 54 19.90 -21.06 -10.51
N LYS A 55 18.76 -20.90 -11.19
CA LYS A 55 18.00 -21.99 -11.83
C LYS A 55 18.29 -22.15 -13.33
N ASP A 56 19.13 -21.31 -13.90
CA ASP A 56 19.70 -21.44 -15.24
C ASP A 56 21.14 -21.99 -15.17
#